data_AF-A0A7V0JJT3-F1
#
_entry.id   AF-A0A7V0JJT3-F1
#
_cell.length_a   1.000
_cell.length_b   1.000
_cell.length_c   1.000
_cell.angle_alpha   90.00
_cell.angle_beta   90.00
_cell.angle_gamma   90.00
#
_symmetry.space_group_name_H-M   'P 1'
#
loop_
_entity.id
_entity.type
_entity.pdbx_description
1 polymer ?
#
loop_
_entity_poly.entity_id
_entity_poly.type
_entity_poly.pdbx_seq_one_letter_code
_entity_poly.pdbx_strand_id
1 'polypeptide(L)' 'MKEAVIVAACRTAVGKAPRGMLKDTRPEYMGTAVLSDLIKRAGNIDPMLIDDVI' A
#
# COMPACT_ATOMS: atom_id res chain seq x y z
N MET A 1 0.82 -8.05 -26.90
CA MET A 1 0.23 -7.82 -25.57
C MET A 1 1.38 -7.87 -24.58
N LYS A 2 1.50 -6.90 -23.64
CA LYS A 2 2.53 -6.98 -22.60
C LYS A 2 2.06 -7.97 -21.53
N GLU A 3 2.99 -8.75 -20.96
CA GLU A 3 2.66 -9.64 -19.85
C GLU A 3 2.42 -8.83 -18.57
N ALA A 4 1.38 -9.21 -17.82
CA ALA A 4 1.10 -8.62 -16.51
C ALA A 4 2.04 -9.23 -15.46
N VAL A 5 2.73 -8.38 -14.70
CA VAL A 5 3.69 -8.80 -13.68
C VAL A 5 3.42 -8.07 -12.36
N ILE A 6 3.74 -8.74 -11.25
CA ILE A 6 3.72 -8.13 -9.92
C ILE A 6 5.08 -7.50 -9.67
N VAL A 7 5.16 -6.17 -9.65
CA VAL A 7 6.40 -5.43 -9.43
C VAL A 7 6.77 -5.35 -7.95
N ALA A 8 5.79 -5.11 -7.09
CA ALA A 8 5.95 -5.07 -5.64
C ALA A 8 4.65 -5.45 -4.95
N ALA A 9 4.76 -5.99 -3.74
CA ALA A 9 3.61 -6.30 -2.89
C ALA A 9 3.98 -6.03 -1.43
N CYS A 10 3.09 -5.38 -0.69
CA CYS A 10 3.25 -5.14 0.74
C CYS A 10 1.87 -5.02 1.42
N ARG A 11 1.87 -4.99 2.76
CA ARG A 11 0.68 -4.81 3.59
C ARG A 11 1.06 -4.15 4.91
N THR A 12 0.07 -3.58 5.60
CA THR A 12 0.26 -3.18 7.00
C THR A 12 0.34 -4.39 7.92
N ALA A 13 0.79 -4.17 9.16
CA ALA A 13 0.49 -5.07 10.24
C ALA A 13 -1.03 -5.20 10.44
N VAL A 14 -1.48 -6.33 11.00
CA VAL A 14 -2.89 -6.55 11.32
C VAL A 14 -3.15 -6.12 12.76
N GLY A 15 -4.02 -5.14 12.95
CA GLY A 15 -4.50 -4.73 14.27
C GLY A 15 -5.48 -5.76 14.84
N LYS A 16 -5.33 -6.14 16.11
CA LYS A 16 -6.29 -7.01 16.80
C LYS A 16 -7.51 -6.22 17.26
N ALA A 17 -8.71 -6.77 17.10
CA ALA A 17 -9.91 -6.21 17.71
C ALA A 17 -10.13 -6.76 19.13
N PRO A 18 -10.82 -6.02 20.04
CA PRO A 18 -11.23 -4.62 19.92
C PRO A 18 -10.19 -3.64 20.48
N ARG A 19 -9.14 -4.13 21.15
CA ARG A 19 -8.16 -3.32 21.91
C ARG A 19 -6.77 -3.24 21.27
N GLY A 20 -6.64 -3.49 19.98
CA GLY A 20 -5.34 -3.43 19.28
C GLY A 20 -4.87 -2.00 19.02
N MET A 21 -3.58 -1.86 18.70
CA MET A 21 -2.93 -0.55 18.53
C MET A 21 -3.50 0.29 17.38
N LEU A 22 -4.04 -0.35 16.34
CA LEU A 22 -4.56 0.34 15.15
C LEU A 22 -6.06 0.64 15.23
N LYS A 23 -6.72 0.39 16.37
CA LYS A 23 -8.18 0.50 16.50
C LYS A 23 -8.73 1.90 16.23
N ASP A 24 -7.94 2.94 16.50
CA ASP A 24 -8.32 4.34 16.30
C ASP A 24 -7.71 4.93 15.02
N THR A 25 -6.97 4.13 14.25
CA THR A 25 -6.35 4.58 13.00
C THR A 25 -7.40 4.62 11.90
N ARG A 26 -7.58 5.78 11.28
CA ARG A 26 -8.47 5.89 10.12
C ARG A 26 -7.93 5.06 8.94
N PRO A 27 -8.79 4.33 8.20
CA PRO A 27 -8.36 3.38 7.18
C PRO A 27 -7.57 4.04 6.03
N GLU A 28 -7.85 5.30 5.67
CA GLU A 28 -7.09 6.00 4.63
C GLU A 28 -5.61 6.15 4.98
N TYR A 29 -5.27 6.35 6.27
CA TYR A 29 -3.86 6.44 6.69
C TYR A 29 -3.15 5.10 6.52
N MET A 30 -3.86 3.99 6.72
CA MET A 30 -3.32 2.65 6.46
C MET A 30 -3.09 2.44 4.96
N GLY A 31 -4.02 2.89 4.13
CA GLY A 31 -3.89 2.88 2.66
C GLY A 31 -2.70 3.72 2.17
N THR A 32 -2.55 4.95 2.67
CA THR A 32 -1.40 5.82 2.33
C THR A 32 -0.07 5.21 2.75
N ALA A 33 -0.02 4.55 3.91
CA ALA A 33 1.19 3.86 4.36
C ALA A 33 1.60 2.72 3.41
N VAL A 34 0.63 1.93 2.93
CA VAL A 34 0.87 0.87 1.94
C VAL A 34 1.34 1.47 0.62
N LEU A 35 0.64 2.46 0.08
CA LEU A 35 1.00 3.06 -1.21
C LEU A 35 2.40 3.68 -1.19
N SER A 36 2.74 4.39 -0.10
CA SER A 36 4.06 5.00 0.08
C SER A 36 5.18 3.96 0.17
N ASP A 37 4.95 2.83 0.85
CA ASP A 37 5.94 1.75 0.97
C ASP A 37 6.07 0.96 -0.35
N LEU A 38 4.96 0.78 -1.08
CA LEU A 38 4.93 0.09 -2.37
C LEU A 38 5.76 0.82 -3.42
N ILE A 39 5.59 2.15 -3.54
CA ILE A 39 6.39 2.99 -4.46
C ILE A 39 7.89 2.88 -4.14
N LYS A 40 8.25 2.89 -2.86
CA LYS A 40 9.64 2.71 -2.43
C LYS A 40 10.20 1.35 -2.85
N ARG A 41 9.46 0.27 -2.61
CA ARG A 41 9.86 -1.10 -2.99
C ARG A 41 9.96 -1.29 -4.50
N ALA A 42 9.12 -0.59 -5.27
CA ALA A 42 9.17 -0.57 -6.72
C ALA A 42 10.36 0.22 -7.29
N GLY A 43 11.22 0.79 -6.45
CA GLY A 43 12.41 1.55 -6.86
C GLY A 43 12.20 3.05 -6.93
N ASN A 44 11.26 3.61 -6.16
CA ASN A 44 10.89 5.04 -6.19
C ASN A 44 10.47 5.51 -7.59
N ILE A 45 9.61 4.73 -8.25
CA ILE A 45 9.05 5.12 -9.55
C ILE A 45 8.27 6.44 -9.45
N ASP A 46 8.21 7.17 -10.56
CA ASP A 46 7.36 8.35 -10.67
C ASP A 46 5.89 7.94 -10.47
N PRO A 47 5.17 8.49 -9.47
CA PRO A 47 3.76 8.20 -9.24
C PRO A 47 2.87 8.53 -10.43
N MET A 48 3.28 9.45 -11.31
CA MET A 48 2.51 9.79 -12.52
C MET A 48 2.48 8.68 -13.57
N LEU A 49 3.25 7.60 -13.40
CA LEU A 49 3.19 6.40 -14.23
C LEU A 49 2.04 5.44 -13.84
N ILE A 50 1.37 5.69 -12.72
CA ILE A 50 0.26 4.87 -12.24
C ILE A 50 -1.03 5.37 -12.91
N ASP A 51 -1.58 4.55 -13.80
CA ASP A 51 -2.81 4.90 -14.53
C ASP A 51 -4.08 4.72 -13.69
N ASP A 52 -4.08 3.80 -12.71
CA ASP A 52 -5.26 3.46 -11.91
C ASP A 52 -4.91 2.90 -10.52
N VAL A 53 -5.82 3.08 -9.55
CA VAL A 53 -5.72 2.55 -8.18
C VAL A 53 -7.05 1.90 -7.80
N ILE A 54 -7.00 0.59 -7.56
CA ILE A 54 -8.17 -0.27 -7.28
C ILE A 54 -8.14 -0.73 -5.82
#